data_AF-A0A359F396-F1
#
_entry.id   AF-A0A359F396-F1
#
_cell.length_a   1.000
_cell.length_b   1.000
_cell.length_c   1.000
_cell.angle_alpha   90.00
_cell.angle_beta   90.00
_cell.angle_gamma   90.00
#
_symmetry.space_group_name_H-M   'P 1'
#
loop_
_entity.id
_entity.type
_entity.pdbx_description
1 polymer ?
#
loop_
_entity_poly.entity_id
_entity_poly.type
_entity_poly.pdbx_seq_one_letter_code
_entity_poly.pdbx_strand_id
1 'polypeptide(L)' 'MMRTTIDIPEDLHELARQLAYESNTSMSRVITNLIRRGLPEVPTSLGVSSRGMPHVAVGREVSANDVRDLEDEG' A
#
# COMPACT_ATOMS: atom_id res chain seq x y z
N MET A 1 6.13 -20.11 -11.05
CA MET A 1 6.98 -19.11 -10.35
C MET A 1 8.09 -18.73 -11.31
N MET A 2 8.29 -17.44 -11.55
CA MET A 2 9.42 -16.94 -12.34
C MET A 2 10.48 -16.40 -11.38
N ARG A 3 11.76 -16.61 -11.70
CA ARG A 3 12.89 -16.08 -10.92
C ARG A 3 13.54 -14.97 -11.71
N THR A 4 13.54 -13.77 -11.14
CA THR A 4 14.19 -12.59 -11.71
C THR A 4 15.38 -12.24 -10.82
N THR A 5 16.52 -11.97 -11.43
CA THR A 5 17.67 -11.36 -10.74
C THR A 5 17.55 -9.86 -10.91
N ILE A 6 17.57 -9.14 -9.80
CA ILE A 6 17.56 -7.67 -9.77
C ILE A 6 18.78 -7.21 -8.98
N ASP A 7 19.44 -6.17 -9.46
CA ASP A 7 20.44 -5.47 -8.66
C ASP A 7 19.73 -4.55 -7.68
N ILE A 8 20.06 -4.66 -6.40
CA ILE A 8 19.53 -3.79 -5.35
C ILE A 8 20.69 -3.05 -4.68
N PRO A 9 20.52 -1.75 -4.36
CA PRO A 9 21.45 -1.03 -3.49
C PRO A 9 21.73 -1.78 -2.18
N GLU A 10 22.97 -1.67 -1.69
CA GLU A 10 23.44 -2.41 -0.51
C GLU A 10 22.64 -2.07 0.76
N ASP A 11 22.28 -0.80 0.93
CA ASP A 11 21.44 -0.32 2.03
C ASP A 11 20.05 -0.98 2.00
N LEU A 12 19.43 -1.12 0.82
CA LEU A 12 18.15 -1.80 0.66
C LEU A 12 18.26 -3.31 0.92
N HIS A 13 19.36 -3.94 0.52
CA HIS A 13 19.61 -5.34 0.83
C HIS A 13 19.72 -5.57 2.34
N GLU A 14 20.49 -4.73 3.05
CA GLU A 14 20.65 -4.82 4.50
C GLU A 14 19.31 -4.62 5.24
N LEU A 15 18.51 -3.63 4.83
CA LEU A 15 17.17 -3.41 5.39
C LEU A 15 16.24 -4.62 5.16
N ALA A 16 16.23 -5.18 3.94
CA ALA A 16 15.43 -6.36 3.64
C ALA A 16 15.86 -7.59 4.45
N ARG A 17 17.18 -7.75 4.66
CA ARG A 17 17.78 -8.82 5.47
C ARG A 17 17.38 -8.70 6.94
N GLN A 18 17.46 -7.49 7.51
CA GLN A 18 17.02 -7.21 8.88
C GLN A 18 15.53 -7.50 9.05
N LEU A 19 14.69 -7.01 8.13
CA LEU A 19 13.25 -7.24 8.20
C LEU A 19 12.88 -8.73 8.10
N ALA A 20 13.59 -9.50 7.26
CA ALA A 20 13.41 -10.94 7.17
C ALA A 20 13.75 -11.65 8.49
N TYR A 21 14.84 -11.23 9.13
CA TYR A 21 15.27 -11.75 10.43
C TYR A 21 14.25 -11.44 11.54
N GLU A 22 13.86 -10.17 11.69
CA GLU A 22 12.90 -9.71 12.70
C GLU A 22 11.52 -10.35 12.52
N SER A 23 11.10 -10.54 11.26
CA SER A 23 9.80 -11.14 10.93
C SER A 23 9.82 -12.67 10.90
N ASN A 24 10.96 -13.31 11.23
CA ASN A 24 11.20 -14.75 11.13
C ASN A 24 10.67 -15.35 9.80
N THR A 25 10.98 -14.69 8.69
CA THR A 25 10.49 -15.06 7.36
C THR A 25 11.58 -15.01 6.31
N SER A 26 11.31 -15.54 5.11
CA SER A 26 12.32 -15.57 4.05
C SER A 26 12.46 -14.21 3.37
N MET A 27 13.70 -13.90 2.93
CA MET A 27 14.00 -12.67 2.18
C MET A 27 13.16 -12.55 0.91
N SER A 28 12.93 -13.66 0.20
CA SER A 28 12.04 -13.69 -0.98
C SER A 28 10.61 -13.25 -0.66
N ARG A 29 10.06 -13.67 0.48
CA ARG A 29 8.72 -13.27 0.93
C ARG A 29 8.66 -11.79 1.30
N VAL A 30 9.68 -11.28 1.99
CA VAL A 30 9.81 -9.85 2.31
C VAL A 30 9.85 -9.03 1.03
N ILE A 31 10.76 -9.34 0.11
CA ILE A 31 10.91 -8.60 -1.16
C ILE A 31 9.61 -8.66 -1.98
N THR A 32 8.97 -9.82 -2.07
CA THR A 32 7.68 -9.95 -2.77
C THR A 32 6.60 -9.03 -2.18
N ASN A 33 6.52 -8.96 -0.84
CA ASN A 33 5.56 -8.09 -0.16
C ASN A 33 5.88 -6.61 -0.37
N LEU A 34 7.15 -6.22 -0.31
CA LEU A 34 7.59 -4.84 -0.56
C LEU A 34 7.26 -4.42 -2.00
N ILE A 35 7.56 -5.27 -2.98
CA ILE A 35 7.23 -5.01 -4.39
C ILE A 35 5.71 -4.88 -4.56
N ARG A 36 4.90 -5.78 -3.98
CA ARG A 36 3.43 -5.68 -4.06
C ARG A 36 2.88 -4.40 -3.43
N ARG A 37 3.48 -3.93 -2.33
CA ARG A 37 3.08 -2.66 -1.68
C ARG A 37 3.52 -1.44 -2.49
N GLY A 38 4.67 -1.51 -3.15
CA GLY A 38 5.22 -0.41 -3.94
C GLY A 38 4.63 -0.29 -5.35
N LEU A 39 4.09 -1.39 -5.89
CA LEU A 39 3.34 -1.37 -7.15
C LEU A 39 1.89 -0.95 -6.86
N PRO A 40 1.43 0.23 -7.32
CA PRO A 40 0.04 0.65 -7.14
C PRO A 40 -0.90 -0.27 -7.93
N GLU A 41 -2.01 -0.72 -7.32
CA GLU A 41 -3.03 -1.51 -8.01
C GLU A 41 -3.88 -0.65 -8.96
N VAL A 42 -4.08 0.65 -8.66
CA VAL A 42 -4.69 1.69 -9.51
C VAL A 42 -4.13 3.04 -9.05
N PRO A 43 -3.82 4.02 -9.93
CA PRO A 43 -3.36 5.34 -9.48
C PRO A 43 -4.43 6.01 -8.62
N THR A 44 -4.17 6.16 -7.32
CA THR A 44 -4.89 7.10 -6.47
C THR A 44 -4.48 8.49 -6.93
N SER A 45 -5.36 9.19 -7.65
CA SER A 45 -5.10 10.58 -8.01
C SER A 45 -5.22 11.44 -6.75
N LEU A 46 -4.06 11.87 -6.24
CA LEU A 46 -3.98 12.96 -5.28
C LEU A 46 -4.22 14.26 -6.06
N GLY A 47 -5.43 14.81 -5.95
CA GLY A 47 -5.79 16.05 -6.59
C GLY A 47 -5.95 17.18 -5.58
N VAL A 48 -5.63 18.40 -5.97
CA VAL A 48 -6.03 19.58 -5.21
C VAL A 48 -7.32 20.11 -5.81
N SER A 49 -8.37 20.22 -5.00
CA SER A 49 -9.64 20.83 -5.43
C SER A 49 -9.40 22.29 -5.86
N SER A 50 -10.32 22.86 -6.64
CA SER A 50 -10.26 24.26 -7.07
C SER A 50 -10.19 25.27 -5.91
N ARG A 51 -10.57 24.86 -4.70
CA ARG A 51 -10.49 25.66 -3.46
C ARG A 51 -9.24 25.36 -2.62
N GLY A 52 -8.26 24.63 -3.16
CA GLY A 52 -6.97 24.42 -2.52
C GLY A 52 -6.91 23.27 -1.52
N MET A 53 -8.00 22.53 -1.30
CA MET A 53 -8.01 21.38 -0.39
C MET A 53 -7.52 20.12 -1.12
N PRO A 54 -6.60 19.33 -0.53
CA PRO A 54 -6.25 18.01 -1.06
C PRO A 54 -7.46 17.08 -0.98
N HIS A 55 -7.72 16.34 -2.04
CA HIS A 55 -8.72 15.28 -2.06
C HIS A 55 -8.12 14.00 -2.62
N VAL A 56 -8.60 12.87 -2.09
CA VAL A 56 -8.19 11.53 -2.48
C VAL A 56 -9.41 10.87 -3.10
N ALA A 57 -9.35 10.56 -4.40
CA ALA A 57 -10.38 9.77 -5.05
C ALA A 57 -10.07 8.28 -4.83
N VAL A 58 -10.73 7.68 -3.84
CA VAL A 58 -10.79 6.23 -3.65
C VAL A 58 -12.11 5.77 -4.25
N GLY A 59 -12.10 4.72 -5.07
CA GLY A 59 -13.28 4.30 -5.85
C GLY A 59 -14.55 4.11 -5.02
N ARG A 60 -15.67 4.63 -5.57
CA ARG A 60 -17.07 4.71 -5.10
C ARG A 60 -17.32 5.64 -3.90
N GLU A 61 -18.11 6.68 -4.17
CA GLU A 61 -18.61 7.67 -3.22
C GLU A 61 -19.61 7.02 -2.24
N VAL A 62 -19.35 7.14 -0.93
CA VAL A 62 -20.24 6.73 0.16
C VAL A 62 -20.97 7.98 0.67
N SER A 63 -22.30 7.96 0.70
CA SER A 63 -23.16 9.11 1.04
C SER A 63 -23.54 9.10 2.53
N ALA A 64 -23.95 10.25 3.08
CA ALA A 64 -24.37 10.37 4.49
C ALA A 64 -25.53 9.42 4.89
N ASN A 65 -26.32 8.96 3.91
CA ASN A 65 -27.32 7.90 4.15
C ASN A 65 -26.67 6.58 4.57
N ASP A 66 -25.50 6.23 4.00
CA ASP A 66 -24.77 5.00 4.33
C ASP A 66 -24.23 5.01 5.78
N VAL A 67 -24.09 6.20 6.38
CA VAL A 67 -23.61 6.37 7.77
C VAL A 67 -24.73 6.17 8.79
N ARG A 68 -25.94 6.66 8.48
CA ARG A 68 -27.08 6.62 9.41
C ARG A 68 -27.62 5.21 9.65
N ASP A 69 -27.50 4.33 8.65
CA ASP A 69 -27.95 2.94 8.76
C ASP A 69 -27.06 2.08 9.68
N LEU A 70 -25.88 2.57 10.11
CA LEU A 70 -24.96 1.83 10.97
C LEU A 70 -25.10 2.15 12.47
N GLU A 71 -25.77 3.23 12.86
CA GLU A 71 -25.75 3.73 14.27
C GLU A 71 -26.89 3.20 15.16
N ASP A 72 -28.03 2.74 14.63
CA ASP A 72 -29.23 2.38 15.42
C ASP A 72 -29.33 0.88 15.82
N GLU A 73 -28.40 0.02 15.39
CA GLU A 73 -28.40 -1.43 15.68
C GLU A 73 -27.33 -1.89 16.71
N GLY A 74 -26.77 -0.97 17.52
CA GLY A 74 -25.71 -1.24 18.50
C GLY A 74 -26.15 -1.31 19.97
#